data_AF-A0A357I8S6-F1
#
_entry.id   AF-A0A357I8S6-F1
#
_cell.length_a   1.000
_cell.length_b   1.000
_cell.length_c   1.000
_cell.angle_alpha   90.00
_cell.angle_beta   90.00
_cell.angle_gamma   90.00
#
_symmetry.space_group_name_H-M   'P 1'
#
loop_
_entity.id
_entity.type
_entity.pdbx_description
1 polymer ?
#
loop_
_entity_poly.entity_id
_entity_poly.type
_entity_poly.pdbx_seq_one_letter_code
_entity_poly.pdbx_strand_id
1 'polypeptide(L)'
;ASFQDELSALGYKYQFITLAGIHSMWYNMFDVAQHYAAGEGMKHYVSMIQEPEFAARERGYTFVSHQQEVGAGYFDDVTTVIQGGASSVTALTGSTEEEQFG
;
A
#
# COMPACT_ATOMS: atom_id res chain seq x y z
N ALA A 1 1.96 26.34 9.18
CA ALA A 1 3.19 25.87 9.86
C ALA A 1 4.38 26.42 9.08
N SER A 2 5.35 27.10 9.72
CA SER A 2 6.44 27.83 9.03
C SER A 2 7.85 27.28 9.29
N PHE A 3 8.00 26.28 10.17
CA PHE A 3 9.30 25.81 10.66
C PHE A 3 10.28 25.38 9.54
N GLN A 4 9.82 24.54 8.60
CA GLN A 4 10.67 24.09 7.49
C GLN A 4 11.00 25.23 6.50
N ASP A 5 10.06 26.15 6.29
CA ASP A 5 10.24 27.31 5.42
C ASP A 5 11.27 28.30 5.99
N GLU A 6 11.22 28.55 7.29
CA GLU A 6 12.19 29.38 8.01
C GLU A 6 13.60 28.78 7.96
N LEU A 7 13.73 27.46 8.19
CA LEU A 7 15.02 26.77 8.02
C LEU A 7 15.53 26.85 6.56
N SER A 8 14.65 26.75 5.58
CA SER A 8 15.03 26.89 4.17
C SER A 8 15.55 28.30 3.84
N ALA A 9 14.95 29.34 4.43
CA ALA A 9 15.38 30.73 4.31
C ALA A 9 16.77 30.96 4.95
N LEU A 10 17.13 30.19 5.97
CA LEU A 10 18.46 30.20 6.60
C LEU A 10 19.53 29.36 5.86
N GLY A 11 19.15 28.66 4.79
CA GLY A 11 20.07 27.87 3.97
C GLY A 11 20.08 26.36 4.25
N TYR A 12 19.20 25.84 5.12
CA TYR A 12 19.03 24.39 5.30
C TYR A 12 18.24 23.79 4.13
N LYS A 13 18.98 23.42 3.06
CA LYS A 13 18.40 22.93 1.79
C LYS A 13 17.99 21.45 1.79
N TYR A 14 18.43 20.69 2.79
CA TYR A 14 18.02 19.30 2.99
C TYR A 14 17.43 19.14 4.39
N GLN A 15 16.15 18.76 4.45
CA GLN A 15 15.39 18.63 5.69
C GLN A 15 14.62 17.32 5.64
N PHE A 16 14.66 16.54 6.72
CA PHE A 16 14.05 15.22 6.78
C PHE A 16 13.66 14.90 8.22
N ILE A 17 12.64 14.06 8.37
CA ILE A 17 12.20 13.54 9.66
C ILE A 17 12.74 12.12 9.79
N THR A 18 13.73 11.92 10.66
CA THR A 18 14.45 10.65 10.80
C THR A 18 13.54 9.46 11.10
N LEU A 19 12.58 9.63 12.00
CA LEU A 19 11.76 8.53 12.53
C LEU A 19 10.32 8.51 12.00
N ALA A 20 10.00 9.28 10.96
CA ALA A 20 8.63 9.39 10.45
C ALA A 20 8.00 8.02 10.14
N GLY A 21 8.73 7.16 9.41
CA GLY A 21 8.23 5.83 9.05
C GLY A 21 7.95 4.93 10.25
N ILE A 22 8.83 4.93 11.26
CA ILE A 22 8.68 4.09 12.46
C ILE A 22 7.48 4.55 13.29
N HIS A 23 7.36 5.86 13.53
CA HIS A 23 6.21 6.40 14.28
C HIS A 23 4.89 6.12 13.57
N SER A 24 4.82 6.33 12.25
CA SER A 24 3.60 6.04 11.49
C SER A 24 3.27 4.56 11.47
N MET A 25 4.23 3.68 11.17
CA MET A 25 3.97 2.24 11.06
C MET A 25 3.57 1.63 12.41
N TRP A 26 4.34 1.89 13.47
CA TRP A 26 4.10 1.26 14.77
C TRP A 26 2.84 1.75 15.45
N TYR A 27 2.56 3.06 15.38
CA TYR A 27 1.34 3.59 15.96
C TYR A 27 0.09 3.01 15.29
N ASN A 28 0.02 3.05 13.94
CA ASN A 28 -1.13 2.52 13.22
C ASN A 28 -1.31 1.02 13.46
N MET A 29 -0.22 0.24 13.47
CA MET A 29 -0.31 -1.19 13.76
C MET A 29 -0.76 -1.48 15.19
N PHE A 30 -0.26 -0.72 16.18
CA PHE A 30 -0.68 -0.85 17.57
C PHE A 30 -2.17 -0.55 17.72
N ASP A 31 -2.64 0.54 17.10
CA ASP A 31 -4.04 0.97 17.17
C ASP A 31 -4.99 -0.06 16.55
N VAL A 32 -4.67 -0.55 15.34
CA VAL A 32 -5.43 -1.63 14.68
C VAL A 32 -5.43 -2.90 15.54
N ALA A 33 -4.30 -3.28 16.13
CA ALA A 33 -4.22 -4.48 16.96
C ALA A 33 -5.08 -4.39 18.24
N GLN A 34 -5.10 -3.22 18.90
CA GLN A 34 -5.95 -2.99 20.08
C GLN A 34 -7.44 -3.12 19.71
N HIS A 35 -7.84 -2.44 18.62
CA HIS A 35 -9.21 -2.48 18.13
C HIS A 35 -9.63 -3.89 17.70
N TYR A 36 -8.78 -4.59 16.95
CA TYR A 36 -9.02 -5.97 16.53
C TYR A 36 -9.24 -6.91 17.73
N ALA A 37 -8.42 -6.76 18.78
CA ALA A 37 -8.51 -7.56 20.00
C ALA A 37 -9.74 -7.24 20.88
N ALA A 38 -10.34 -6.05 20.74
CA ALA A 38 -11.46 -5.60 21.58
C ALA A 38 -12.82 -6.25 21.23
N GLY A 39 -12.88 -7.14 20.23
CA GLY A 39 -14.02 -8.02 19.99
C GLY A 39 -14.77 -7.81 18.67
N GLU A 40 -14.42 -6.80 17.88
CA GLU A 40 -15.02 -6.59 16.54
C GLU A 40 -14.11 -7.06 15.39
N GLY A 41 -12.90 -7.55 15.69
CA GLY A 41 -12.00 -8.25 14.76
C GLY A 41 -11.92 -7.62 13.38
N MET A 42 -12.44 -8.33 12.37
CA MET A 42 -12.41 -7.93 10.95
C MET A 42 -13.08 -6.59 10.65
N LYS A 43 -14.06 -6.16 11.45
CA LYS A 43 -14.69 -4.84 11.25
C LYS A 43 -13.66 -3.72 11.34
N HIS A 44 -12.70 -3.83 12.26
CA HIS A 44 -11.65 -2.85 12.42
C HIS A 44 -10.58 -2.94 11.35
N TYR A 45 -10.31 -4.14 10.81
CA TYR A 45 -9.46 -4.26 9.63
C TYR A 45 -10.08 -3.53 8.42
N VAL A 46 -11.38 -3.74 8.17
CA VAL A 46 -12.10 -3.08 7.07
C VAL A 46 -12.12 -1.58 7.24
N SER A 47 -12.57 -1.07 8.39
CA SER A 47 -12.78 0.38 8.56
C SER A 47 -11.50 1.20 8.80
N MET A 48 -10.44 0.58 9.35
CA MET A 48 -9.20 1.31 9.68
C MET A 48 -8.09 1.14 8.65
N ILE A 49 -8.11 0.06 7.85
CA ILE A 49 -7.09 -0.20 6.82
C ILE A 49 -7.75 -0.15 5.44
N GLN A 50 -8.68 -1.07 5.18
CA GLN A 50 -9.13 -1.34 3.82
C GLN A 50 -9.92 -0.18 3.20
N GLU A 51 -10.93 0.35 3.90
CA GLU A 51 -11.73 1.49 3.44
C GLU A 51 -10.87 2.76 3.24
N PRO A 52 -9.97 3.15 4.17
CA PRO A 52 -9.00 4.22 3.93
C PRO A 52 -8.10 4.00 2.71
N GLU A 53 -7.62 2.78 2.47
CA GLU A 53 -6.82 2.44 1.29
C GLU A 53 -7.64 2.61 -0.01
N PHE A 54 -8.89 2.14 -0.04
CA PHE A 54 -9.82 2.36 -1.16
C PHE A 54 -10.06 3.85 -1.42
N ALA A 55 -10.35 4.63 -0.37
CA ALA A 55 -10.55 6.07 -0.51
C ALA A 55 -9.28 6.81 -0.94
N ALA A 56 -8.09 6.30 -0.58
CA ALA A 56 -6.82 6.87 -0.99
C ALA A 56 -6.51 6.65 -2.48
N ARG A 57 -7.22 5.76 -3.19
CA ARG A 57 -7.09 5.57 -4.65
C ARG A 57 -7.26 6.88 -5.41
N GLU A 58 -8.22 7.72 -5.00
CA GLU A 58 -8.46 9.04 -5.63
C GLU A 58 -7.26 9.99 -5.52
N ARG A 59 -6.34 9.72 -4.58
CA ARG A 59 -5.10 10.47 -4.38
C ARG A 59 -3.86 9.77 -4.94
N GLY A 60 -4.04 8.68 -5.69
CA GLY A 60 -2.97 7.92 -6.34
C GLY A 60 -2.39 6.78 -5.52
N TYR A 61 -3.06 6.30 -4.46
CA TYR A 61 -2.64 5.10 -3.74
C TYR A 61 -3.01 3.82 -4.51
N THR A 62 -2.04 2.92 -4.71
CA THR A 62 -2.17 1.76 -5.61
C THR A 62 -2.08 0.40 -4.92
N PHE A 63 -1.56 0.34 -3.69
CA PHE A 63 -1.35 -0.92 -2.95
C PHE A 63 -2.65 -1.64 -2.53
N VAL A 64 -3.82 -1.01 -2.72
CA VAL A 64 -5.13 -1.68 -2.71
C VAL A 64 -5.17 -2.95 -3.58
N SER A 65 -4.38 -2.97 -4.65
CA SER A 65 -4.15 -4.09 -5.56
C SER A 65 -2.73 -4.60 -5.31
N HIS A 66 -2.56 -5.32 -4.19
CA HIS A 66 -1.24 -5.64 -3.67
C HIS A 66 -0.47 -6.62 -4.57
N GLN A 67 -1.14 -7.51 -5.31
CA GLN A 67 -0.47 -8.41 -6.26
C GLN A 67 0.12 -7.64 -7.43
N GLN A 68 -0.63 -6.68 -7.99
CA GLN A 68 -0.12 -5.78 -9.01
C GLN A 68 1.06 -4.95 -8.50
N GLU A 69 0.94 -4.37 -7.30
CA GLU A 69 1.95 -3.49 -6.72
C GLU A 69 3.27 -4.20 -6.42
N VAL A 70 3.23 -5.49 -6.04
CA VAL A 70 4.45 -6.31 -5.86
C VAL A 70 4.98 -6.92 -7.16
N GLY A 71 4.36 -6.60 -8.30
CA GLY A 71 4.87 -6.95 -9.63
C GLY A 71 4.41 -8.29 -10.17
N ALA A 72 3.29 -8.86 -9.69
CA ALA A 72 2.76 -10.11 -10.23
C ALA A 72 2.55 -10.04 -11.76
N GLY A 73 1.97 -8.94 -12.26
CA GLY A 73 1.77 -8.72 -13.70
C GLY A 73 3.08 -8.63 -14.50
N TYR A 74 4.13 -8.05 -13.91
CA TYR A 74 5.45 -8.03 -14.53
C TYR A 74 6.00 -9.46 -14.70
N PHE A 75 5.85 -10.32 -13.71
CA PHE A 75 6.30 -11.71 -13.81
C PHE A 75 5.41 -12.57 -14.73
N ASP A 76 4.13 -12.24 -14.86
CA ASP A 76 3.23 -12.86 -15.86
C ASP A 76 3.66 -12.52 -17.29
N ASP A 77 4.03 -11.27 -17.55
CA ASP A 77 4.57 -10.84 -18.85
C ASP A 77 5.87 -11.56 -19.18
N VAL A 78 6.80 -11.64 -18.21
CA VAL A 78 8.05 -12.38 -18.35
C VAL A 78 7.78 -13.85 -18.68
N THR A 79 6.86 -14.48 -17.97
CA THR A 79 6.48 -15.90 -18.19
C THR A 79 5.87 -16.10 -19.57
N THR A 80 4.97 -15.20 -19.98
CA THR A 80 4.31 -15.22 -21.28
C THR A 80 5.32 -15.10 -22.42
N VAL A 81 6.30 -14.19 -22.31
CA VAL A 81 7.38 -14.04 -23.30
C VAL A 81 8.23 -15.30 -23.38
N ILE A 82 8.64 -15.87 -22.24
CA ILE A 82 9.47 -17.10 -22.19
C ILE A 82 8.73 -18.28 -22.84
N GLN A 83 7.41 -18.37 -22.64
CA GLN A 83 6.58 -19.47 -23.15
C GLN A 83 6.03 -19.21 -24.56
N GLY A 84 6.50 -18.18 -25.26
CA GLY A 84 6.09 -17.89 -26.63
C GLY A 84 4.62 -17.48 -26.78
N GLY A 85 4.04 -16.84 -25.76
CA GLY A 85 2.67 -16.32 -25.78
C GLY A 85 1.59 -17.31 -25.32
N ALA A 86 1.94 -18.52 -24.90
CA ALA A 86 0.98 -19.56 -24.50
C ALA A 86 1.24 -20.07 -23.07
N SER A 87 1.15 -19.18 -22.09
CA SER A 87 1.22 -19.57 -20.68
C SER A 87 -0.14 -20.00 -20.14
N SER A 88 -0.19 -21.13 -19.43
CA SER A 88 -1.39 -21.61 -18.72
C SER A 88 -1.28 -21.46 -17.19
N VAL A 89 -0.26 -20.75 -16.71
CA VAL A 89 0.09 -20.64 -15.28
C VAL A 89 0.40 -19.20 -14.84
N THR A 90 -0.26 -18.21 -15.45
CA THR A 90 -0.17 -16.81 -15.01
C THR A 90 -0.86 -16.62 -13.66
N ALA A 91 -0.35 -15.69 -12.85
CA ALA A 91 -0.77 -15.47 -11.47
C ALA A 91 -1.95 -14.50 -11.33
N LEU A 92 -2.07 -13.51 -12.23
CA LEU A 92 -3.14 -12.51 -12.15
C LEU A 92 -4.46 -12.99 -12.76
N THR A 93 -4.41 -13.76 -13.85
CA THR A 93 -5.62 -14.26 -14.54
C THR A 93 -6.40 -15.22 -13.64
N GLY A 94 -7.64 -14.85 -13.28
CA GLY A 94 -8.49 -15.60 -12.36
C GLY A 94 -8.14 -15.43 -10.87
N SER A 95 -7.35 -14.41 -10.52
CA SER A 95 -7.07 -14.07 -9.13
C SER A 95 -8.25 -13.35 -8.47
N THR A 96 -8.38 -13.46 -7.14
CA THR A 96 -9.39 -12.68 -6.39
C THR A 96 -9.16 -11.18 -6.51
N GLU A 97 -7.92 -10.75 -6.78
CA GLU A 97 -7.59 -9.35 -7.03
C GLU A 97 -8.25 -8.84 -8.32
N GLU A 98 -8.14 -9.60 -9.43
CA GLU A 98 -8.81 -9.29 -10.70
C GLU A 98 -10.35 -9.24 -10.52
N GLU A 99 -10.92 -10.16 -9.76
CA GLU A 99 -12.39 -10.27 -9.61
C GLU A 99 -12.99 -9.24 -8.63
N GLN A 100 -12.24 -8.80 -7.60
CA GLN A 100 -12.79 -8.03 -6.48
C GLN A 100 -12.17 -6.64 -6.30
N PHE A 101 -11.03 -6.36 -6.94
CA PHE A 101 -10.26 -5.12 -6.70
C PHE A 101 -9.87 -4.35 -7.97
N GLY A 102 -9.96 -4.99 -9.15
CA GLY A 102 -9.70 -4.41 -10.47
C GLY A 102 -10.66 -3.29 -10.92
#